data_AF-A0A968XIL7-F1
#
_entry.id   AF-A0A968XIL7-F1
#
_cell.length_a   1.000
_cell.length_b   1.000
_cell.length_c   1.000
_cell.angle_alpha   90.00
_cell.angle_beta   90.00
_cell.angle_gamma   90.00
#
_symmetry.space_group_name_H-M   'P 1'
#
loop_
_entity.id
_entity.type
_entity.pdbx_description
1 polymer ?
#
loop_
_entity_poly.entity_id
_entity_poly.type
_entity_poly.pdbx_seq_one_letter_code
_entity_poly.pdbx_strand_id
1 'polypeptide(L)'
;MPARIPMTERQRGELLSLPTTEEALVAHYSLTDSELKAIARLRSPANRLGYTLQLCCLRYPGRYLRRGELLPAVMLDYIAEQVGVDADVIAAFARRGPTRYEQLALIKRNHGFHVLTQPMRAKLAEWLEVEVDL
;
A
#
# COMPACT_ATOMS: atom_id res chain seq x y z
N MET A 1 30.51 -10.51 5.40
CA MET A 1 29.29 -10.00 4.73
C MET A 1 29.09 -10.78 3.43
N PRO A 2 27.97 -11.50 3.26
CA PRO A 2 27.67 -12.16 1.99
C PRO A 2 27.59 -11.11 0.87
N ALA A 3 27.96 -11.52 -0.35
CA ALA A 3 27.88 -10.63 -1.51
C ALA A 3 26.43 -10.18 -1.69
N ARG A 4 26.20 -8.86 -1.79
CA ARG A 4 24.89 -8.31 -2.19
C ARG A 4 24.57 -8.89 -3.56
N ILE A 5 23.62 -9.82 -3.65
CA ILE A 5 23.08 -10.27 -4.92
C ILE A 5 22.25 -9.10 -5.48
N PRO A 6 22.68 -8.43 -6.55
CA PRO A 6 21.91 -7.34 -7.11
C PRO A 6 20.65 -7.92 -7.75
N MET A 7 19.48 -7.49 -7.28
CA MET A 7 18.21 -7.84 -7.95
C MET A 7 18.17 -7.16 -9.32
N THR A 8 17.81 -7.95 -10.34
CA THR A 8 17.48 -7.41 -11.67
C THR A 8 16.22 -6.55 -11.60
N GLU A 9 16.03 -5.67 -12.57
CA GLU A 9 14.80 -4.85 -12.65
C GLU A 9 13.54 -5.72 -12.74
N ARG A 10 13.64 -6.86 -13.43
CA ARG A 10 12.57 -7.85 -13.52
C ARG A 10 12.19 -8.41 -12.15
N GLN A 11 13.16 -8.91 -11.40
CA GLN A 11 12.94 -9.48 -10.07
C GLN A 11 12.39 -8.43 -9.10
N ARG A 12 12.88 -7.18 -9.18
CA ARG A 12 12.35 -6.07 -8.40
C ARG A 12 10.89 -5.77 -8.78
N GLY A 13 10.57 -5.80 -10.07
CA GLY A 13 9.21 -5.62 -10.57
C GLY A 13 8.25 -6.70 -10.08
N GLU A 14 8.66 -7.96 -10.13
CA GLU A 14 7.89 -9.11 -9.62
C GLU A 14 7.68 -9.01 -8.11
N LEU A 15 8.74 -8.70 -7.34
CA LEU A 15 8.66 -8.52 -5.88
C LEU A 15 7.70 -7.39 -5.47
N LEU A 16 7.65 -6.30 -6.26
CA LEU A 16 6.84 -5.12 -5.97
C LEU A 16 5.55 -5.08 -6.80
N SER A 17 5.11 -6.21 -7.34
CA SER A 17 3.88 -6.31 -8.11
C SER A 17 2.65 -6.22 -7.19
N LEU A 18 1.55 -5.68 -7.73
CA LEU A 18 0.28 -5.64 -7.01
C LEU A 18 -0.30 -7.05 -6.97
N PRO A 19 -0.96 -7.47 -5.87
CA PRO A 19 -1.59 -8.78 -5.80
C PRO A 19 -2.71 -8.89 -6.84
N THR A 20 -2.75 -10.03 -7.52
CA THR A 20 -3.74 -10.33 -8.58
C THR A 20 -4.62 -11.53 -8.24
N THR A 21 -4.47 -12.13 -7.06
CA THR A 21 -5.26 -13.28 -6.60
C THR A 21 -6.06 -12.91 -5.36
N GLU A 22 -7.22 -13.52 -5.19
CA GLU A 22 -8.09 -13.27 -4.05
C GLU A 22 -7.41 -13.66 -2.73
N GLU A 23 -6.65 -14.75 -2.70
CA GLU A 23 -5.94 -15.21 -1.50
C GLU A 23 -4.92 -14.17 -1.01
N ALA A 24 -4.18 -13.54 -1.95
CA ALA A 24 -3.22 -12.50 -1.61
C ALA A 24 -3.92 -11.21 -1.15
N LEU A 25 -5.09 -10.89 -1.73
CA LEU A 25 -5.91 -9.76 -1.31
C LEU A 25 -6.48 -9.98 0.09
N VAL A 26 -6.97 -11.17 0.42
CA VAL A 26 -7.43 -11.49 1.78
C VAL A 26 -6.28 -11.39 2.77
N ALA A 27 -5.11 -11.97 2.45
CA ALA A 27 -3.96 -11.98 3.34
C ALA A 27 -3.40 -10.58 3.63
N HIS A 28 -3.42 -9.68 2.66
CA HIS A 28 -2.75 -8.40 2.78
C HIS A 28 -3.69 -7.19 2.84
N TYR A 29 -4.82 -7.22 2.15
CA TYR A 29 -5.71 -6.07 1.94
C TYR A 29 -7.02 -6.11 2.73
N SER A 30 -7.21 -7.11 3.60
CA SER A 30 -8.31 -7.09 4.57
C SER A 30 -8.17 -5.90 5.53
N LEU A 31 -9.24 -5.12 5.68
CA LEU A 31 -9.31 -3.98 6.58
C LEU A 31 -9.87 -4.40 7.94
N THR A 32 -9.31 -3.84 9.00
CA THR A 32 -9.86 -4.02 10.34
C THR A 32 -11.08 -3.11 10.57
N ASP A 33 -11.92 -3.44 11.53
CA ASP A 33 -13.07 -2.60 11.92
C ASP A 33 -12.69 -1.16 12.25
N SER A 34 -11.53 -0.94 12.86
CA SER A 34 -11.06 0.40 13.22
C SER A 34 -10.68 1.20 11.97
N GLU A 35 -10.06 0.55 10.98
CA GLU A 35 -9.73 1.13 9.69
C GLU A 35 -10.99 1.47 8.90
N LEU A 36 -11.94 0.54 8.83
CA LEU A 36 -13.25 0.76 8.17
C LEU A 36 -13.97 1.98 8.78
N LYS A 37 -14.01 2.08 10.11
CA LYS A 37 -14.58 3.24 10.82
C LYS A 37 -13.85 4.54 10.51
N ALA A 38 -12.52 4.52 10.40
CA ALA A 38 -11.73 5.69 10.06
C ALA A 38 -11.96 6.13 8.60
N ILE A 39 -11.99 5.17 7.67
CA ILE A 39 -12.22 5.39 6.24
C ILE A 39 -13.62 5.94 6.00
N ALA A 40 -14.64 5.43 6.70
CA ALA A 40 -16.02 5.90 6.57
C ALA A 40 -16.20 7.41 6.87
N ARG A 41 -15.31 8.00 7.68
CA ARG A 41 -15.31 9.45 7.99
C ARG A 41 -14.86 10.32 6.82
N LEU A 42 -14.21 9.74 5.80
CA LEU A 42 -13.85 10.47 4.58
C LEU A 42 -15.12 10.77 3.78
N ARG A 43 -15.29 12.05 3.40
CA ARG A 43 -16.56 12.58 2.86
C ARG A 43 -16.92 12.13 1.43
N SER A 44 -15.94 11.76 0.62
CA SER A 44 -16.13 11.42 -0.81
C SER A 44 -15.85 9.93 -1.04
N PRO A 45 -16.71 9.21 -1.81
CA PRO A 45 -16.44 7.82 -2.22
C PRO A 45 -15.07 7.66 -2.88
N ALA A 46 -14.70 8.59 -3.76
CA ALA A 46 -13.39 8.61 -4.40
C ALA A 46 -12.23 8.77 -3.39
N ASN A 47 -12.44 9.52 -2.31
CA ASN A 47 -11.43 9.67 -1.26
C ASN A 47 -11.31 8.41 -0.40
N ARG A 48 -12.42 7.73 -0.10
CA ARG A 48 -12.41 6.44 0.61
C ARG A 48 -11.64 5.41 -0.18
N LEU A 49 -11.97 5.23 -1.45
CA LEU A 49 -11.29 4.30 -2.34
C LEU A 49 -9.80 4.64 -2.49
N GLY A 50 -9.50 5.91 -2.80
CA GLY A 50 -8.13 6.38 -3.01
C GLY A 50 -7.23 6.31 -1.77
N TYR A 51 -7.76 6.59 -0.58
CA TYR A 51 -7.05 6.42 0.69
C TYR A 51 -6.73 4.94 0.94
N THR A 52 -7.74 4.09 0.75
CA THR A 52 -7.63 2.66 1.02
C THR A 52 -6.64 1.98 0.09
N LEU A 53 -6.69 2.29 -1.21
CA LEU A 53 -5.71 1.80 -2.19
C LEU A 53 -4.27 2.17 -1.80
N GLN A 54 -4.04 3.40 -1.32
CA GLN A 54 -2.72 3.83 -0.87
C GLN A 54 -2.26 3.10 0.39
N LEU A 55 -3.16 2.91 1.36
CA LEU A 55 -2.89 2.14 2.57
C LEU A 55 -2.51 0.69 2.22
N CYS A 56 -3.31 0.03 1.39
CA CYS A 56 -3.07 -1.34 0.94
C CYS A 56 -1.72 -1.46 0.24
N CYS A 57 -1.40 -0.60 -0.72
CA CYS A 57 -0.10 -0.63 -1.43
C CYS A 57 1.10 -0.42 -0.50
N LEU A 58 0.95 0.44 0.53
CA LEU A 58 1.98 0.66 1.54
C LEU A 58 2.17 -0.53 2.47
N ARG A 59 1.09 -1.27 2.77
CA ARG A 59 1.16 -2.49 3.58
C ARG A 59 1.76 -3.64 2.79
N TYR A 60 1.34 -3.81 1.54
CA TYR A 60 1.88 -4.79 0.61
C TYR A 60 1.70 -4.27 -0.84
N PRO A 61 2.74 -4.27 -1.69
CA PRO A 61 4.06 -4.86 -1.46
C PRO A 61 5.06 -3.90 -0.77
N GLY A 62 4.59 -2.83 -0.13
CA GLY A 62 5.47 -1.92 0.63
C GLY A 62 5.91 -0.68 -0.14
N ARG A 63 5.09 -0.21 -1.09
CA ARG A 63 5.42 0.97 -1.92
C ARG A 63 4.23 1.88 -2.15
N TYR A 64 4.53 3.08 -2.65
CA TYR A 64 3.49 4.01 -3.09
C TYR A 64 2.76 3.50 -4.32
N LEU A 65 1.45 3.75 -4.35
CA LEU A 65 0.64 3.62 -5.56
C LEU A 65 1.08 4.67 -6.58
N ARG A 66 1.53 4.25 -7.76
CA ARG A 66 2.04 5.17 -8.78
C ARG A 66 0.88 5.90 -9.47
N ARG A 67 1.16 7.04 -10.10
CA ARG A 67 0.15 7.77 -10.86
C ARG A 67 -0.02 7.07 -12.21
N GLY A 68 -1.27 6.81 -12.62
CA GLY A 68 -1.56 6.11 -13.87
C GLY A 68 -1.17 4.62 -13.85
N GLU A 69 -0.92 4.06 -12.67
CA GLU A 69 -0.69 2.63 -12.52
C GLU A 69 -1.95 1.85 -12.87
N LEU A 70 -1.79 0.79 -13.67
CA LEU A 70 -2.87 -0.14 -13.98
C LEU A 70 -3.14 -0.99 -12.75
N LEU A 71 -4.36 -0.91 -12.22
CA LEU A 71 -4.80 -1.67 -11.07
C LEU A 71 -5.46 -2.97 -11.55
N PRO A 72 -5.13 -4.14 -10.96
CA PRO A 72 -5.91 -5.36 -11.19
C PRO A 72 -7.38 -5.14 -10.83
N ALA A 73 -8.30 -5.57 -11.69
CA ALA A 73 -9.75 -5.40 -11.46
C ALA A 73 -10.18 -6.08 -10.14
N VAL A 74 -9.74 -7.31 -9.92
CA VAL A 74 -9.99 -8.07 -8.68
C VAL A 74 -9.55 -7.33 -7.41
N MET A 75 -8.42 -6.62 -7.46
CA MET A 75 -7.94 -5.79 -6.34
C MET A 75 -8.87 -4.59 -6.11
N LEU A 76 -9.29 -3.94 -7.20
CA LEU A 76 -10.14 -2.76 -7.13
C LEU A 76 -11.51 -3.12 -6.56
N ASP A 77 -12.12 -4.18 -7.08
CA ASP A 77 -13.43 -4.67 -6.66
C ASP A 77 -13.41 -5.08 -5.19
N TYR A 78 -12.41 -5.88 -4.78
CA TYR A 78 -12.24 -6.32 -3.40
C TYR A 78 -12.12 -5.14 -2.41
N ILE A 79 -11.38 -4.09 -2.77
CA ILE A 79 -11.23 -2.91 -1.91
C ILE A 79 -12.51 -2.07 -1.92
N ALA A 80 -13.15 -1.90 -3.08
CA ALA A 80 -14.34 -1.11 -3.25
C ALA A 80 -15.51 -1.67 -2.44
N GLU A 81 -15.67 -3.00 -2.44
CA GLU A 81 -16.66 -3.73 -1.64
C GLU A 81 -16.46 -3.48 -0.14
N GLN A 82 -15.25 -3.64 0.38
CA GLN A 82 -14.95 -3.43 1.80
C GLN A 82 -15.31 -2.02 2.30
N VAL A 83 -15.17 -1.00 1.45
CA VAL A 83 -15.44 0.41 1.84
C VAL A 83 -16.81 0.91 1.37
N GLY A 84 -17.63 0.05 0.77
CA GLY A 84 -18.99 0.32 0.34
C GLY A 84 -19.09 1.40 -0.74
N VAL A 85 -18.26 1.32 -1.78
CA VAL A 85 -18.27 2.24 -2.93
C VAL A 85 -18.19 1.47 -4.24
N ASP A 86 -18.62 2.08 -5.34
CA ASP A 86 -18.44 1.49 -6.67
C ASP A 86 -16.98 1.60 -7.13
N ALA A 87 -16.42 0.55 -7.74
CA ALA A 87 -15.06 0.56 -8.29
C ALA A 87 -14.83 1.71 -9.30
N ASP A 88 -15.85 2.05 -10.09
CA ASP A 88 -15.80 3.08 -11.14
C ASP A 88 -15.50 4.49 -10.61
N VAL A 89 -15.72 4.76 -9.32
CA VAL A 89 -15.38 6.06 -8.71
C VAL A 89 -13.87 6.32 -8.72
N ILE A 90 -13.04 5.29 -9.00
CA ILE A 90 -11.60 5.43 -9.18
C ILE A 90 -11.23 6.43 -10.27
N ALA A 91 -12.05 6.55 -11.33
CA ALA A 91 -11.80 7.51 -12.40
C ALA A 91 -11.89 8.97 -11.87
N ALA A 92 -12.78 9.23 -10.92
CA ALA A 92 -12.87 10.54 -10.27
C ALA A 92 -11.64 10.82 -9.39
N PHE A 93 -11.15 9.80 -8.67
CA PHE A 93 -9.90 9.89 -7.91
C PHE A 93 -8.69 10.13 -8.81
N ALA A 94 -8.61 9.46 -9.97
CA ALA A 94 -7.53 9.64 -10.92
C ALA A 94 -7.50 11.05 -11.55
N ARG A 95 -8.68 11.68 -11.72
CA ARG A 95 -8.83 13.02 -12.33
C ARG A 95 -8.63 14.19 -11.37
N ARG A 96 -9.18 14.11 -10.14
CA ARG A 96 -9.11 15.20 -9.16
C ARG A 96 -7.94 14.94 -8.21
N GLY A 97 -6.85 15.66 -8.42
CA GLY A 97 -5.70 15.68 -7.50
C GLY A 97 -5.80 16.76 -6.43
N PRO A 98 -6.61 16.57 -5.38
CA PRO A 98 -6.32 17.14 -4.07
C PRO A 98 -6.58 16.07 -2.99
N THR A 99 -5.63 15.37 -2.37
CA THR A 99 -4.25 15.68 -2.01
C THR A 99 -3.57 14.33 -1.70
N ARG A 100 -3.06 13.63 -2.73
CA ARG A 100 -2.36 12.33 -2.55
C ARG A 100 -1.27 12.41 -1.47
N TYR A 101 -0.54 13.52 -1.41
CA TYR A 101 0.49 13.73 -0.38
C TYR A 101 -0.08 13.93 1.04
N GLU A 102 -1.20 14.63 1.20
CA GLU A 102 -1.83 14.81 2.52
C GLU A 102 -2.48 13.51 2.98
N GLN A 103 -3.16 12.78 2.08
CA GLN A 103 -3.67 11.44 2.37
C GLN A 103 -2.54 10.51 2.79
N LEU A 104 -1.42 10.53 2.07
CA LEU A 104 -0.25 9.74 2.41
C LEU A 104 0.34 10.14 3.77
N ALA A 105 0.38 11.43 4.10
CA ALA A 105 0.81 11.90 5.41
C ALA A 105 -0.11 11.43 6.53
N LEU A 106 -1.43 11.44 6.29
CA LEU A 106 -2.44 10.90 7.22
C LEU A 106 -2.27 9.38 7.39
N ILE A 107 -2.09 8.63 6.31
CA ILE A 107 -1.85 7.18 6.36
C ILE A 107 -0.59 6.90 7.19
N LYS A 108 0.50 7.61 6.91
CA LYS A 108 1.75 7.44 7.67
C LYS A 108 1.56 7.69 9.16
N ARG A 109 0.88 8.77 9.52
CA ARG A 109 0.60 9.11 10.92
C ARG A 109 -0.30 8.07 11.60
N ASN A 110 -1.36 7.63 10.93
CA ASN A 110 -2.38 6.76 11.54
C ASN A 110 -1.93 5.29 11.65
N HIS A 111 -1.07 4.84 10.73
CA HIS A 111 -0.66 3.44 10.64
C HIS A 111 0.83 3.22 10.97
N GLY A 112 1.53 4.23 11.49
CA GLY A 112 2.92 4.10 11.94
C GLY A 112 3.94 3.90 10.82
N PHE A 113 3.64 4.31 9.58
CA PHE A 113 4.65 4.23 8.51
C PHE A 113 5.67 5.36 8.66
N HIS A 114 6.95 4.99 8.61
CA HIS A 114 8.06 5.93 8.71
C HIS A 114 8.89 5.97 7.42
N VAL A 115 9.50 7.12 7.15
CA VAL A 115 10.51 7.22 6.10
C VAL A 115 11.74 6.46 6.55
N LEU A 116 12.23 5.53 5.73
CA LEU A 116 13.45 4.78 6.01
C LEU A 116 14.68 5.72 5.94
N THR A 117 15.15 6.17 7.10
CA THR A 117 16.34 7.03 7.24
C THR A 117 17.62 6.21 7.28
N GLN A 118 18.79 6.84 7.15
CA GLN A 118 20.07 6.13 7.27
C GLN A 118 20.27 5.46 8.64
N PRO A 119 20.01 6.12 9.78
CA PRO A 119 20.11 5.46 11.09
C PRO A 119 19.18 4.25 11.21
N MET A 120 17.98 4.33 10.62
CA MET A 120 17.02 3.22 10.66
C MET A 120 17.43 2.08 9.73
N ARG A 121 18.06 2.38 8.58
CA ARG A 121 18.70 1.35 7.74
C ARG A 121 19.81 0.61 8.46
N ALA A 122 20.66 1.32 9.20
CA ALA A 122 21.74 0.70 9.97
C ALA A 122 21.18 -0.27 11.02
N LYS A 123 20.20 0.18 11.81
CA LYS A 123 19.52 -0.69 12.79
C LYS A 123 18.83 -1.90 12.16
N LEU A 124 18.17 -1.70 11.01
CA LEU A 124 17.51 -2.79 10.30
C LEU A 124 18.54 -3.80 9.75
N ALA A 125 19.68 -3.33 9.26
CA ALA A 125 20.77 -4.19 8.80
C ALA A 125 21.37 -5.01 9.94
N GLU A 126 21.63 -4.38 11.10
CA GLU A 126 22.08 -5.07 12.31
C GLU A 126 21.08 -6.14 12.78
N TRP A 127 19.79 -5.81 12.79
CA TRP A 127 18.74 -6.79 13.11
C TRP A 127 18.70 -7.96 12.12
N LEU A 128 18.80 -7.67 10.81
CA LEU A 128 18.80 -8.71 9.77
C LEU A 128 20.01 -9.66 9.88
N GLU A 129 21.17 -9.15 10.28
CA GLU A 129 22.35 -9.98 10.50
C GLU A 129 22.11 -10.98 11.64
N VAL A 130 21.45 -10.55 12.72
CA VAL A 130 21.07 -11.45 13.84
C VAL A 130 20.01 -12.48 13.44
N GLU A 131 19.03 -12.08 12.63
CA GLU A 131 17.92 -12.96 12.23
C GLU A 131 18.36 -14.02 11.19
N VAL A 132 19.31 -13.68 10.31
CA VAL A 132 19.80 -14.59 9.25
C VAL A 132 20.86 -15.58 9.75
N ASP A 133 21.53 -15.27 10.87
CA ASP A 133 22.50 -16.16 11.53
C ASP A 133 21.83 -17.19 12.48
N LEU A 134 20.49 -17.24 12.55
CA LEU A 134 19.67 -18.25 13.25
C LEU A 134 19.07 -19.28 12.28
#